data_AF-A0A967SR49-F1
#
_entry.id   AF-A0A967SR49-F1
#
_cell.length_a   1.000
_cell.length_b   1.000
_cell.length_c   1.000
_cell.angle_alpha   90.00
_cell.angle_beta   90.00
_cell.angle_gamma   90.00
#
_symmetry.space_group_name_H-M   'P 1'
#
loop_
_entity.id
_entity.type
_entity.pdbx_description
1 polymer ?
#
loop_
_entity_poly.entity_id
_entity_poly.type
_entity_poly.pdbx_seq_one_letter_code
_entity_poly.pdbx_strand_id
1 'polypeptide(L)'
;MTCHSTDGSKMVGPTWQNLYGSEQTFADGSTTTADEEYLRESIVEPSAKIVEGFPPSMVAYDFLSDSEINSLVEYIKSLSENAE
;
A
#
# COMPACT_ATOMS: atom_id res chain seq x y z
N MET A 1 -2.67 -8.28 12.38
CA MET A 1 -2.46 -7.06 11.59
C MET A 1 -1.52 -6.15 12.38
N THR A 2 -0.29 -5.93 11.91
CA THR A 2 0.81 -5.40 12.75
C THR A 2 1.32 -4.03 12.33
N CYS A 3 1.30 -3.71 11.02
CA CYS A 3 1.85 -2.45 10.48
C CYS A 3 0.81 -1.58 9.79
N HIS A 4 -0.18 -2.17 9.15
CA HIS A 4 -1.24 -1.47 8.41
C HIS A 4 -2.57 -1.73 9.08
N SER A 5 -3.49 -0.77 9.11
CA SER A 5 -4.85 -1.02 9.59
C SER A 5 -5.80 -1.29 8.43
N THR A 6 -6.98 -1.84 8.73
CA THR A 6 -8.08 -2.01 7.77
C THR A 6 -9.33 -1.23 8.17
N ASP A 7 -9.22 -0.41 9.22
CA ASP A 7 -10.32 0.34 9.84
C ASP A 7 -10.06 1.86 9.87
N GLY A 8 -9.01 2.32 9.19
CA GLY A 8 -8.62 3.73 9.16
C GLY A 8 -7.72 4.18 10.32
N SER A 9 -7.48 3.34 11.34
CA SER A 9 -6.61 3.70 12.46
C SER A 9 -5.15 3.88 12.02
N LYS A 10 -4.45 4.87 12.59
CA LYS A 10 -3.02 5.08 12.30
C LYS A 10 -2.17 4.01 12.99
N MET A 11 -1.26 3.40 12.25
CA MET A 11 -0.27 2.43 12.74
C MET A 11 1.15 2.85 12.29
N VAL A 12 2.09 1.88 12.28
CA VAL A 12 3.46 2.08 11.77
C VAL A 12 3.45 2.50 10.30
N GLY A 13 2.54 1.92 9.50
CA GLY A 13 2.28 2.28 8.11
C GLY A 13 0.87 2.85 7.91
N PRO A 14 0.57 3.30 6.68
CA PRO A 14 -0.76 3.81 6.32
C PRO A 14 -1.83 2.73 6.42
N THR A 15 -3.09 3.16 6.53
CA THR A 15 -4.25 2.24 6.48
C THR A 15 -4.44 1.70 5.06
N TRP A 16 -4.96 0.47 4.96
CA TRP A 16 -5.46 -0.11 3.71
C TRP A 16 -6.92 0.21 3.45
N GLN A 17 -7.65 0.75 4.44
CA GLN A 17 -9.04 1.16 4.24
C GLN A 17 -9.09 2.25 3.16
N ASN A 18 -9.86 2.01 2.10
CA ASN A 18 -10.01 2.92 0.96
C ASN A 18 -8.69 3.32 0.29
N LEU A 19 -7.64 2.49 0.40
CA LEU A 19 -6.35 2.75 -0.23
C LEU A 19 -6.43 2.60 -1.75
N TYR A 20 -6.99 1.50 -2.25
CA TYR A 20 -7.04 1.26 -3.69
C TYR A 20 -7.90 2.33 -4.38
N GLY A 21 -7.39 2.87 -5.49
CA GLY A 21 -8.01 3.96 -6.25
C GLY A 21 -7.91 5.35 -5.61
N SER A 22 -7.33 5.47 -4.40
CA SER A 22 -7.09 6.79 -3.78
C SER A 22 -5.83 7.46 -4.32
N GLU A 23 -5.76 8.79 -4.20
CA GLU A 23 -4.52 9.54 -4.44
C GLU A 23 -3.59 9.43 -3.23
N GLN A 24 -2.34 9.05 -3.46
CA GLN A 24 -1.27 9.00 -2.47
C GLN A 24 -0.28 10.13 -2.70
N THR A 25 0.11 10.81 -1.63
CA THR A 25 1.19 11.82 -1.64
C THR A 25 2.44 11.22 -1.03
N PHE A 26 3.58 11.47 -1.65
CA PHE A 26 4.87 10.93 -1.23
C PHE A 26 5.74 11.97 -0.52
N ALA A 27 6.77 11.51 0.18
CA ALA A 27 7.68 12.36 0.95
C ALA A 27 8.44 13.40 0.11
N ASP A 28 8.53 13.21 -1.22
CA ASP A 28 9.12 14.16 -2.17
C ASP A 28 8.09 15.17 -2.74
N GLY A 29 6.82 15.07 -2.33
CA GLY A 29 5.71 15.91 -2.79
C GLY A 29 5.07 15.47 -4.10
N SER A 30 5.53 14.37 -4.72
CA SER A 30 4.85 13.78 -5.87
C SER A 30 3.58 13.01 -5.44
N THR A 31 2.68 12.78 -6.40
CA THR A 31 1.44 12.03 -6.16
C THR A 31 1.25 10.93 -7.21
N THR A 32 0.52 9.88 -6.83
CA THR A 32 0.04 8.86 -7.76
C THR A 32 -1.29 8.28 -7.28
N THR A 33 -2.05 7.69 -8.19
CA THR A 33 -3.18 6.82 -7.82
C THR A 33 -2.65 5.49 -7.29
N ALA A 34 -3.22 5.02 -6.19
CA ALA A 34 -2.93 3.70 -5.64
C ALA A 34 -3.66 2.60 -6.43
N ASP A 35 -3.14 2.33 -7.63
CA ASP A 35 -3.57 1.24 -8.50
C ASP A 35 -2.84 -0.08 -8.18
N GLU A 36 -3.09 -1.11 -9.00
CA GLU A 36 -2.48 -2.43 -8.82
C GLU A 36 -0.95 -2.41 -9.00
N GLU A 37 -0.42 -1.58 -9.89
CA GLU A 37 1.02 -1.46 -10.11
C GLU A 37 1.69 -0.83 -8.89
N TYR A 38 1.11 0.26 -8.37
CA TYR A 38 1.55 0.89 -7.12
C TYR A 38 1.56 -0.09 -5.94
N LEU A 39 0.50 -0.88 -5.77
CA LEU A 39 0.42 -1.83 -4.66
C LEU A 39 1.49 -2.93 -4.79
N ARG A 40 1.73 -3.44 -6.00
CA ARG A 40 2.78 -4.44 -6.25
C ARG A 40 4.17 -3.86 -6.00
N GLU A 41 4.47 -2.70 -6.56
CA GLU A 41 5.74 -1.99 -6.35
C GLU A 41 5.96 -1.72 -4.86
N SER A 42 4.94 -1.27 -4.14
CA SER A 42 5.06 -1.00 -2.69
C SER A 42 5.32 -2.25 -1.85
N ILE A 43 4.88 -3.44 -2.31
CA ILE A 43 5.13 -4.72 -1.63
C ILE A 43 6.57 -5.22 -1.90
N VAL A 44 7.03 -5.12 -3.14
CA VAL A 44 8.32 -5.69 -3.59
C VAL A 44 9.48 -4.70 -3.40
N GLU A 45 9.25 -3.41 -3.66
CA GLU A 45 10.22 -2.31 -3.57
C GLU A 45 9.68 -1.14 -2.71
N PRO A 46 9.36 -1.35 -1.41
CA PRO A 46 8.73 -0.34 -0.56
C PRO A 46 9.52 0.96 -0.38
N SER A 47 10.83 0.95 -0.61
CA SER A 47 11.65 2.16 -0.54
C SER A 47 11.55 3.05 -1.78
N ALA A 48 10.94 2.58 -2.88
CA ALA A 48 10.80 3.34 -4.12
C ALA A 48 9.91 4.58 -3.94
N LYS A 49 8.80 4.44 -3.20
CA LYS A 49 7.83 5.51 -2.94
C LYS A 49 7.37 5.50 -1.50
N ILE A 50 7.89 6.43 -0.70
CA ILE A 50 7.54 6.57 0.73
C ILE A 50 6.37 7.53 0.87
N VAL A 51 5.25 7.06 1.41
CA VAL A 51 4.06 7.89 1.69
C VAL A 51 4.40 9.00 2.67
N GLU A 52 3.91 10.21 2.40
CA GLU A 52 4.14 11.38 3.24
C GLU A 52 3.73 11.11 4.70
N GLY A 53 4.60 11.51 5.64
CA GLY A 53 4.34 11.37 7.08
C GLY A 53 4.57 9.97 7.65
N PHE A 54 5.07 9.00 6.87
CA PHE A 54 5.46 7.67 7.33
C PHE A 54 6.98 7.43 7.20
N PRO A 55 7.58 6.67 8.12
CA PRO A 55 9.00 6.32 8.03
C PRO A 55 9.25 5.21 6.99
N PRO A 56 10.45 5.11 6.40
CA PRO A 56 10.84 4.02 5.51
C PRO A 56 11.11 2.73 6.30
N SER A 57 10.08 2.17 6.94
CA SER A 57 10.17 1.00 7.82
C SER A 57 9.60 -0.28 7.21
N MET A 58 8.93 -0.18 6.06
CA MET A 58 8.40 -1.34 5.36
C MET A 58 9.55 -2.14 4.73
N VAL A 59 9.62 -3.43 5.05
CA VAL A 59 10.58 -4.35 4.46
C VAL A 59 10.07 -4.86 3.11
N ALA A 60 10.98 -5.20 2.21
CA ALA A 60 10.61 -5.83 0.93
C ALA A 60 10.03 -7.23 1.16
N TYR A 61 8.97 -7.55 0.43
CA TYR A 61 8.33 -8.87 0.39
C TYR A 61 8.50 -9.54 -0.98
N ASP A 62 9.65 -9.31 -1.61
CA ASP A 62 10.08 -9.89 -2.90
C ASP A 62 10.22 -11.42 -2.89
N PHE A 63 10.27 -12.03 -1.70
CA PHE A 63 10.28 -13.48 -1.50
C PHE A 63 8.90 -14.13 -1.68
N LEU A 64 7.81 -13.36 -1.74
CA LEU A 64 6.48 -13.88 -2.01
C LEU A 64 6.34 -14.26 -3.49
N SER A 65 5.59 -15.32 -3.74
CA SER A 65 5.23 -15.69 -5.12
C SER A 65 4.24 -14.68 -5.71
N ASP A 66 4.17 -14.62 -7.05
CA ASP A 66 3.20 -13.78 -7.75
C ASP A 66 1.76 -14.05 -7.29
N SER A 67 1.40 -15.31 -7.02
CA SER A 67 0.06 -15.67 -6.53
C SER A 67 -0.24 -15.11 -5.14
N GLU A 68 0.76 -15.06 -4.26
CA GLU A 68 0.61 -14.48 -2.91
C GLU A 68 0.50 -12.96 -2.98
N ILE A 69 1.33 -12.31 -3.81
CA ILE A 69 1.24 -10.87 -4.06
C ILE A 69 -0.13 -10.52 -4.65
N ASN A 70 -0.61 -11.28 -5.65
CA ASN A 70 -1.94 -11.10 -6.22
C ASN A 70 -3.03 -11.19 -5.15
N SER A 71 -2.94 -12.19 -4.26
CA SER A 71 -3.94 -12.38 -3.20
C SER A 71 -3.94 -11.22 -2.20
N LEU A 72 -2.76 -10.67 -1.88
CA LEU A 72 -2.63 -9.49 -1.02
C LEU A 72 -3.22 -8.24 -1.70
N VAL A 73 -2.94 -8.04 -2.98
CA VAL A 73 -3.48 -6.93 -3.76
C VAL A 73 -5.01 -7.01 -3.83
N GLU A 74 -5.56 -8.19 -4.14
CA GLU A 74 -7.01 -8.41 -4.15
C GLU A 74 -7.65 -8.18 -2.78
N TYR A 75 -6.95 -8.56 -1.70
CA TYR A 75 -7.42 -8.25 -0.35
C TYR A 75 -7.45 -6.73 -0.09
N ILE A 76 -6.41 -5.99 -0.45
CA ILE A 76 -6.35 -4.53 -0.29
C ILE A 76 -7.45 -3.85 -1.13
N LYS A 77 -7.68 -4.31 -2.36
CA LYS A 77 -8.78 -3.86 -3.23
C LYS A 77 -10.13 -4.07 -2.57
N SER A 78 -10.35 -5.22 -1.92
CA SER A 78 -11.61 -5.53 -1.22
C SER A 78 -11.91 -4.62 -0.02
N LEU A 79 -10.90 -3.91 0.50
CA LEU A 79 -11.03 -2.93 1.59
C LEU A 79 -11.34 -1.51 1.11
N SER A 80 -11.56 -1.32 -0.21
CA SER A 80 -11.76 -0.02 -0.81
C SER A 80 -13.10 0.09 -1.54
N GLU A 81 -13.82 1.17 -1.27
CA GLU A 81 -15.09 1.48 -1.97
C GLU A 81 -14.84 2.10 -3.36
N ASN A 82 -13.61 2.49 -3.67
CA ASN A 82 -13.20 3.08 -4.96
C ASN A 82 -12.80 2.02 -6.01
N ALA A 83 -12.99 0.73 -5.72
CA ALA A 83 -12.72 -0.36 -6.64
C ALA A 83 -13.88 -0.47 -7.65
N GLU A 84 -13.92 0.41 -8.63
CA GLU A 84 -14.80 0.29 -9.81
C GLU A 84 -14.22 -0.65 -10.87
#